data_AF-A0AAW1Y7K0-F1
#
_entry.id   AF-A0AAW1Y7K0-F1
#
_cell.length_a   1.000
_cell.length_b   1.000
_cell.length_c   1.000
_cell.angle_alpha   90.00
_cell.angle_beta   90.00
_cell.angle_gamma   90.00
#
_symmetry.space_group_name_H-M   'P 1'
#
loop_
_entity.id
_entity.type
_entity.pdbx_description
1 polymer ?
#
loop_
_entity_poly.entity_id
_entity_poly.type
_entity_poly.pdbx_seq_one_letter_code
_entity_poly.pdbx_strand_id
1 'polypeptide(L)'
;MGIGLGLSLFSTAFVVNVGYVLQIISNSKFKGAEHRVVTNSRAARTTIAYLIYPSNESLIEPAKALCNRNPPLYRSLNFKEFLKIFKSKAANAEAVLQNISLSGS
;
A
#
# COMPACT_ATOMS: atom_id res chain seq x y z
N MET A 1 -7.57 -17.11 -4.09
CA MET A 1 -6.84 -17.13 -2.80
C MET A 1 -5.36 -17.23 -3.13
N GLY A 2 -4.56 -16.20 -2.81
CA GLY A 2 -3.13 -16.20 -3.12
C GLY A 2 -2.34 -17.16 -2.22
N ILE A 3 -1.15 -17.56 -2.67
CA ILE A 3 -0.21 -18.32 -1.83
C ILE A 3 0.49 -17.38 -0.84
N GLY A 4 0.54 -17.76 0.44
CA GLY A 4 1.32 -17.02 1.44
C GLY A 4 2.76 -17.54 1.47
N LEU A 5 3.74 -16.68 1.25
CA LEU A 5 5.16 -17.03 1.38
C LEU A 5 5.68 -16.65 2.78
N GLY A 6 6.36 -17.59 3.43
CA GLY A 6 7.04 -17.33 4.71
C GLY A 6 8.31 -16.52 4.48
N LEU A 7 8.49 -15.43 5.23
CA LEU A 7 9.71 -14.63 5.21
C LEU A 7 10.61 -15.04 6.38
N SER A 8 11.83 -15.49 6.08
CA SER A 8 12.88 -15.66 7.07
C SER A 8 13.50 -14.30 7.40
N LEU A 9 13.63 -13.98 8.68
CA LEU A 9 14.13 -12.69 9.15
C LEU A 9 15.53 -12.86 9.71
N PHE A 10 16.45 -12.03 9.25
CA PHE A 10 17.79 -11.91 9.83
C PHE A 10 17.77 -10.84 10.90
N SER A 11 18.42 -11.10 12.05
CA SER A 11 18.42 -10.20 13.21
C SER A 11 19.04 -8.82 12.94
N THR A 12 19.84 -8.70 11.88
CA THR A 12 20.54 -7.48 11.47
C THR A 12 19.93 -6.80 10.24
N ALA A 13 18.79 -7.30 9.74
CA ALA A 13 18.17 -6.78 8.53
C ALA A 13 16.79 -6.17 8.82
N PHE A 14 16.44 -5.16 8.02
CA PHE A 14 15.08 -4.62 7.96
C PHE A 14 14.33 -5.22 6.79
N VAL A 15 13.05 -5.52 7.01
CA VAL A 15 12.11 -5.77 5.92
C VAL A 15 11.52 -4.43 5.49
N VAL A 16 11.63 -4.11 4.20
CA VAL A 16 11.04 -2.92 3.60
C VAL A 16 9.94 -3.36 2.65
N ASN A 17 8.73 -2.84 2.84
CA ASN A 17 7.58 -3.12 1.99
C ASN A 17 7.03 -1.84 1.36
N VAL A 18 6.51 -1.99 0.13
CA VAL A 18 5.82 -0.91 -0.58
C VAL A 18 4.39 -0.77 -0.04
N GLY A 19 3.97 0.45 0.26
CA GLY A 19 2.60 0.78 0.62
C GLY A 19 1.76 1.24 -0.58
N TYR A 20 0.43 1.23 -0.44
CA TYR A 20 -0.48 1.57 -1.54
C TYR A 20 -0.38 3.02 -2.02
N VAL A 21 0.01 3.96 -1.15
CA VAL A 21 0.30 5.34 -1.56
C VAL A 21 1.40 5.39 -2.62
N LEU A 22 2.49 4.64 -2.43
CA LEU A 22 3.57 4.59 -3.41
C LEU A 22 3.15 3.83 -4.69
N GLN A 23 2.28 2.82 -4.58
CA GLN A 23 1.67 2.19 -5.76
C GLN A 23 0.89 3.21 -6.61
N ILE A 24 0.09 4.09 -5.99
CA ILE A 24 -0.65 5.15 -6.70
C ILE A 24 0.32 6.11 -7.39
N ILE A 25 1.29 6.64 -6.65
CA ILE A 25 2.30 7.58 -7.16
C ILE A 25 3.09 6.97 -8.33
N SER A 26 3.44 5.68 -8.24
CA SER A 26 4.16 4.97 -9.28
C SER A 26 3.31 4.59 -10.50
N ASN A 27 2.03 4.94 -10.51
CA ASN A 27 1.06 4.51 -11.51
C ASN A 27 1.05 2.98 -11.71
N SER A 28 0.98 2.22 -10.60
CA SER A 28 1.03 0.74 -10.58
C SER A 28 2.33 0.06 -11.00
N LYS A 29 3.43 0.80 -11.22
CA LYS A 29 4.75 0.20 -11.48
C LYS A 29 5.29 -0.58 -10.27
N PHE A 30 5.00 -0.11 -9.07
CA PHE A 30 5.15 -0.90 -7.85
C PHE A 30 3.80 -1.40 -7.36
N LYS A 31 3.79 -2.59 -6.76
CA LYS A 31 2.62 -3.17 -6.11
C LYS A 31 2.78 -3.10 -4.60
N GLY A 32 1.76 -2.59 -3.93
CA GLY A 32 1.68 -2.59 -2.48
C GLY A 32 1.64 -4.02 -1.96
N ALA A 33 2.40 -4.27 -0.90
CA ALA A 33 2.54 -5.62 -0.38
C ALA A 33 1.40 -5.97 0.58
N GLU A 34 0.64 -7.00 0.23
CA GLU A 34 -0.19 -7.71 1.20
C GLU A 34 0.70 -8.55 2.10
N HIS A 35 0.58 -8.33 3.40
CA HIS A 35 1.35 -9.06 4.40
C HIS A 35 0.47 -9.36 5.60
N ARG A 36 0.74 -10.50 6.23
CA ARG A 36 0.07 -10.92 7.47
C ARG A 36 1.08 -11.47 8.44
N VAL A 37 0.84 -11.27 9.73
CA VAL A 37 1.58 -11.93 10.79
C VAL A 37 0.73 -13.08 11.32
N VAL A 38 1.32 -14.26 11.40
CA VAL A 38 0.69 -15.46 11.94
C VAL A 38 1.28 -15.73 13.32
N THR A 39 0.41 -16.03 14.29
CA THR A 39 0.84 -16.38 15.65
C THR A 39 1.43 -17.79 15.69
N ASN A 40 2.23 -18.08 16.71
CA ASN A 40 2.71 -19.43 16.98
C ASN A 40 2.60 -19.71 18.49
N SER A 41 2.44 -20.98 18.86
CA SER A 41 2.26 -21.41 20.25
C SER A 41 3.57 -21.65 21.03
N ARG A 42 4.72 -21.54 20.37
CA ARG A 42 6.02 -21.96 20.94
C ARG A 42 6.85 -20.81 21.49
N ALA A 43 6.80 -19.65 20.84
CA ALA A 43 7.64 -18.51 21.16
C ALA A 43 6.92 -17.20 20.85
N ALA A 44 7.01 -16.26 21.79
CA ALA A 44 6.62 -14.88 21.54
C ALA A 44 7.51 -14.25 20.46
N ARG A 45 6.91 -13.40 19.62
CA ARG A 45 7.61 -12.62 18.60
C ARG A 45 7.28 -11.15 18.81
N THR A 46 8.32 -10.33 18.97
CA THR A 46 8.20 -8.87 19.03
C THR A 46 8.74 -8.26 17.75
N THR A 47 8.02 -7.27 17.21
CA THR A 47 8.43 -6.53 16.01
C THR A 47 8.20 -5.05 16.21
N ILE A 48 9.09 -4.21 15.69
CA ILE A 48 8.90 -2.77 15.61
C ILE A 48 8.65 -2.43 14.15
N ALA A 49 7.59 -1.69 13.87
CA ALA A 49 7.27 -1.20 12.54
C ALA A 49 7.38 0.33 12.53
N TYR A 50 8.02 0.86 11.50
CA TYR A 50 8.08 2.30 11.24
C TYR A 50 7.42 2.58 9.89
N LEU A 51 6.39 3.43 9.90
CA LEU A 51 5.59 3.73 8.71
C LEU A 51 5.79 5.20 8.32
N ILE A 52 6.22 5.41 7.08
CA ILE A 52 6.40 6.75 6.51
C ILE A 52 5.13 7.11 5.75
N TYR A 53 4.52 8.24 6.12
CA TYR A 53 3.29 8.74 5.53
C TYR A 53 3.43 10.19 5.09
N PRO A 54 2.73 10.61 4.01
CA PRO A 54 2.57 12.02 3.68
C PRO A 54 1.81 12.78 4.78
N SER A 55 1.83 14.12 4.71
CA SER A 55 0.90 14.93 5.50
C SER A 55 -0.54 14.69 5.03
N ASN A 56 -1.52 14.94 5.90
CA ASN A 56 -2.94 14.73 5.60
C ASN A 56 -3.42 15.52 4.37
N GLU A 57 -2.85 16.70 4.16
CA GLU A 57 -3.16 17.64 3.08
C GLU A 57 -2.38 17.33 1.80
N SER A 58 -1.38 16.44 1.87
CA SER A 58 -0.61 16.05 0.70
C SER A 58 -1.51 15.44 -0.36
N LEU A 59 -1.38 15.92 -1.59
CA LEU A 59 -2.04 15.35 -2.76
C LEU A 59 -1.34 14.05 -3.17
N ILE A 60 -2.12 12.99 -3.36
CA ILE A 60 -1.67 11.69 -3.82
C ILE A 60 -2.24 11.48 -5.20
N GLU A 61 -1.36 11.33 -6.18
CA GLU A 61 -1.72 11.11 -7.57
C GLU A 61 -0.58 10.41 -8.32
N PRO A 62 -0.87 9.75 -9.46
CA PRO A 62 0.16 9.26 -10.35
C PRO A 62 1.15 10.37 -10.72
N ALA A 63 2.45 10.12 -10.51
CA ALA A 63 3.48 11.08 -10.83
C ALA A 63 3.47 11.39 -12.34
N LYS A 64 3.36 12.67 -12.71
CA LYS A 64 3.20 13.13 -14.10
C LYS A 64 4.26 12.53 -15.05
N ALA A 65 5.51 12.45 -14.61
CA ALA A 65 6.61 11.85 -15.39
C ALA A 65 6.37 10.37 -15.75
N LEU A 66 5.58 9.64 -14.97
CA LEU A 66 5.23 8.24 -15.21
C LEU A 66 3.97 8.08 -16.07
N CYS A 67 3.27 9.18 -16.38
CA CYS A 67 2.04 9.19 -17.18
C CYS A 67 2.23 9.66 -18.63
N ASN A 68 3.45 10.00 -19.04
CA ASN A 68 3.70 10.49 -20.41
C ASN A 68 3.38 9.45 -21.50
N ARG A 69 3.55 8.16 -21.21
CA ARG A 69 3.29 7.05 -22.14
C ARG A 69 2.12 6.16 -21.75
N ASN A 70 1.62 6.31 -20.52
CA ASN A 70 0.53 5.52 -19.97
C ASN A 70 -0.46 6.46 -19.29
N PRO A 71 -1.77 6.36 -19.57
CA PRO A 71 -2.74 7.18 -18.86
C PRO A 71 -2.67 6.93 -17.34
N PRO A 72 -3.06 7.92 -16.52
CA PRO A 72 -3.18 7.72 -15.09
C PRO A 72 -4.22 6.63 -14.81
N LEU A 73 -3.87 5.69 -13.91
CA LEU A 73 -4.77 4.61 -13.51
C LEU A 73 -5.62 4.99 -12.28
N TYR A 74 -5.22 6.02 -11.55
CA TYR A 74 -5.81 6.42 -10.28
C TYR A 74 -6.16 7.91 -10.30
N ARG A 75 -7.28 8.26 -9.66
CA ARG A 75 -7.66 9.65 -9.45
C ARG A 75 -6.77 10.31 -8.41
N SER A 76 -6.70 11.64 -8.48
CA SER A 76 -6.05 12.47 -7.45
C SER A 76 -6.93 12.55 -6.19
N LEU A 77 -6.31 12.49 -5.01
CA LEU A 77 -6.97 12.67 -3.71
C LEU A 77 -5.96 13.07 -2.62
N ASN A 78 -6.40 13.75 -1.57
CA ASN A 78 -5.49 14.01 -0.45
C ASN A 78 -5.34 12.78 0.46
N PHE A 79 -4.24 12.72 1.22
CA PHE A 79 -3.95 11.58 2.09
C PHE A 79 -5.01 11.35 3.17
N LYS A 80 -5.62 12.40 3.71
CA LYS A 80 -6.71 12.29 4.69
C LYS A 80 -7.93 11.56 4.11
N GLU A 81 -8.29 11.84 2.87
CA GLU A 81 -9.35 11.15 2.14
C GLU A 81 -8.98 9.69 1.89
N PHE A 82 -7.75 9.43 1.44
CA PHE A 82 -7.23 8.07 1.27
C PHE A 82 -7.37 7.25 2.56
N LEU A 83 -6.98 7.80 3.72
CA LEU A 83 -7.12 7.13 5.02
C LEU A 83 -8.57 6.82 5.38
N LYS A 84 -9.52 7.70 5.04
CA LYS A 84 -10.95 7.45 5.26
C LYS A 84 -11.45 6.28 4.41
N ILE A 85 -11.07 6.24 3.13
CA ILE A 85 -11.42 5.13 2.22
C ILE A 85 -10.77 3.84 2.72
N PHE A 86 -9.49 3.88 3.06
CA PHE A 86 -8.76 2.73 3.56
C PHE A 86 -9.42 2.10 4.79
N LYS A 87 -9.86 2.93 5.74
CA LYS A 87 -10.61 2.48 6.93
C LYS A 87 -12.01 1.96 6.58
N SER A 88 -12.75 2.65 5.71
CA SER A 88 -14.13 2.25 5.35
C SER A 88 -14.19 0.94 4.56
N LYS A 89 -13.07 0.54 3.92
CA LYS A 89 -12.92 -0.74 3.23
C LYS A 89 -12.24 -1.82 4.06
N ALA A 90 -12.18 -1.65 5.39
CA ALA A 90 -11.55 -2.60 6.32
C ALA A 90 -10.11 -2.98 5.91
N ALA A 91 -9.36 -2.03 5.37
CA ALA A 91 -8.00 -2.23 4.85
C ALA A 91 -7.89 -3.28 3.71
N ASN A 92 -8.99 -3.64 3.05
CA ASN A 92 -8.95 -4.49 1.86
C ASN A 92 -8.35 -3.72 0.67
N ALA A 93 -7.21 -4.20 0.17
CA ALA A 93 -6.40 -3.52 -0.82
C ALA A 93 -7.15 -3.33 -2.14
N GLU A 94 -7.81 -4.38 -2.62
CA GLU A 94 -8.51 -4.36 -3.90
C GLU A 94 -9.68 -3.38 -3.87
N ALA A 95 -10.49 -3.40 -2.81
CA ALA A 95 -11.62 -2.50 -2.66
C ALA A 95 -11.18 -1.03 -2.53
N VAL A 96 -10.04 -0.76 -1.87
CA VAL A 96 -9.46 0.59 -1.81
C VAL A 96 -9.02 1.05 -3.19
N LEU A 97 -8.22 0.23 -3.88
CA LEU A 97 -7.68 0.57 -5.21
C LEU A 97 -8.78 0.71 -6.26
N GLN A 98 -9.84 -0.11 -6.20
CA GLN A 98 -11.02 0.02 -7.07
C GLN A 98 -11.75 1.34 -6.84
N ASN A 99 -11.91 1.78 -5.58
CA ASN A 99 -12.61 3.03 -5.26
C ASN A 99 -11.91 4.29 -5.81
N ILE A 100 -10.60 4.21 -6.07
CA ILE A 100 -9.79 5.32 -6.56
C ILE A 100 -9.30 5.09 -8.01
N SER A 101 -9.69 3.99 -8.64
CA SER A 101 -9.31 3.69 -10.02
C SER A 101 -10.08 4.57 -11.00
N LEU A 102 -9.43 4.97 -12.09
CA LEU A 102 -10.05 5.67 -13.21
C LEU A 102 -10.65 4.71 -14.25
N SER A 103 -10.31 3.43 -14.21
CA SER A 103 -10.80 2.41 -15.16
C SER A 103 -12.16 1.81 -14.76
N GLY A 104 -12.92 2.49 -13.89
CA GLY A 104 -14.20 2.01 -13.34
C GLY A 104 -15.23 3.11 -13.08
N SER A 105 -15.09 4.26 -13.75
CA SER A 105 -16.11 5.32 -13.85
C SER A 105 -16.89 5.21 -15.15
#